data_AF-A0A973V0I8-F1
#
_entry.id   AF-A0A973V0I8-F1
#
_cell.length_a   1.000
_cell.length_b   1.000
_cell.length_c   1.000
_cell.angle_alpha   90.00
_cell.angle_beta   90.00
_cell.angle_gamma   90.00
#
_symmetry.space_group_name_H-M   'P 1'
#
loop_
_entity.id
_entity.type
_entity.pdbx_description
1 polymer ?
#
loop_
_entity_poly.entity_id
_entity_poly.type
_entity_poly.pdbx_seq_one_letter_code
_entity_poly.pdbx_strand_id
1 'polypeptide(L)'
;MANEPTVVFPVLPQHRPSSLDPEELGFTPREPVPWLGPVLLAVTGVRVAFAEQFGAYLDKRELQGAFPTKVYDEHAEDEEVWIDYISDLGDGFNATYSMAWLMAQKSLRVATPDDGRDNLLLTELPRGQILVMGGDQVYPTASGKDYEDRMVGPYLAAYSTPEHGETPPSAFALPGNHDWYDGLTAFLRLFARREGGHVGAWQTKQTRSYFALKLPHNWWLLAVDVQGEAYLDDPQLDYFRSVANLLGQDDKVIICFPQPSWVQTAAHPRGYDTLGYFRRKLIEPTGAQVKVMISGDLHHYARYAEQEAGGEHLITAGTGGAYLYATHGLPTKVTVPPRRPFAVDTQQQTFTLRTTYPSRRKSRALSAGIFPRLPWRNPGFATLLGIVHTLFLLSLKGRAHQLLSFPAFLMIGLMLAGSLFFAVGLSHGMLRRIPVILGLSHGIAHVMVGYAGYFAWRELPFDNQPWPWPGVLAFVIYGPVAGFVATQLVALYLFVAGAFRVNLNELFAGQGIEDYKGFLRMRIGADGALTIFPIGVDKVGRSWVPKPQRAASTPWLDPETPLKPKLIEEPIVIR
;
A
#
# COMPACT_ATOMS: atom_id res chain seq x y z
N MET A 1 24.81 -27.36 4.87
CA MET A 1 24.64 -26.26 5.83
C MET A 1 24.24 -25.04 5.02
N ALA A 2 22.93 -24.79 4.92
CA ALA A 2 22.42 -23.65 4.19
C ALA A 2 22.53 -22.43 5.10
N ASN A 3 23.21 -21.37 4.64
CA ASN A 3 23.21 -20.08 5.30
C ASN A 3 21.75 -19.60 5.39
N GLU A 4 21.18 -19.61 6.60
CA GLU A 4 19.93 -18.92 6.87
C GLU A 4 20.12 -17.43 6.51
N PRO A 5 19.23 -16.81 5.73
CA PRO A 5 19.22 -15.36 5.60
C PRO A 5 18.65 -14.81 6.90
N THR A 6 19.51 -14.65 7.89
CA THR A 6 19.27 -13.82 9.06
C THR A 6 18.87 -12.43 8.54
N VAL A 7 17.87 -11.80 9.15
CA VAL A 7 17.66 -10.36 8.97
C VAL A 7 18.89 -9.70 9.58
N VAL A 8 19.90 -9.45 8.77
CA VAL A 8 21.07 -8.66 9.15
C VAL A 8 20.57 -7.23 9.05
N PHE A 9 20.36 -6.58 10.20
CA PHE A 9 20.20 -5.14 10.18
C PHE A 9 21.38 -4.57 9.39
N PRO A 10 21.14 -3.65 8.45
CA PRO A 10 22.22 -3.10 7.64
C PRO A 10 23.31 -2.61 8.60
N VAL A 11 24.52 -3.13 8.43
CA VAL A 11 25.65 -2.77 9.29
C VAL A 11 25.81 -1.26 9.15
N LEU A 12 25.71 -0.53 10.26
CA LEU A 12 25.93 0.92 10.25
C LEU A 12 27.27 1.18 9.54
N PRO A 13 27.27 1.92 8.42
CA PRO A 13 28.49 2.10 7.65
C PRO A 13 29.50 2.84 8.53
N GLN A 14 30.77 2.44 8.45
CA GLN A 14 31.84 3.02 9.29
C GLN A 14 31.98 4.54 9.07
N HIS A 15 31.60 5.00 7.88
CA HIS A 15 31.53 6.41 7.50
C HIS A 15 30.20 6.69 6.82
N ARG A 16 29.74 7.95 6.87
CA ARG A 16 28.54 8.34 6.14
C ARG A 16 28.75 8.20 4.64
N PRO A 17 27.71 7.75 3.90
CA PRO A 17 27.81 7.56 2.46
C PRO A 17 28.09 8.89 1.76
N SER A 18 29.02 8.85 0.81
CA SER A 18 29.39 9.93 -0.10
C SER A 18 28.70 9.80 -1.46
N SER A 19 28.18 8.60 -1.76
CA SER A 19 27.44 8.28 -2.97
C SER A 19 26.15 7.51 -2.65
N LEU A 20 25.38 7.14 -3.69
CA LEU A 20 24.23 6.24 -3.60
C LEU A 20 24.63 4.78 -3.86
N ASP A 21 25.92 4.46 -3.85
CA ASP A 21 26.41 3.10 -4.00
C ASP A 21 25.85 2.21 -2.88
N PRO A 22 25.20 1.07 -3.20
CA PRO A 22 24.71 0.13 -2.20
C PRO A 22 25.75 -0.31 -1.16
N GLU A 23 27.03 -0.41 -1.54
CA GLU A 23 28.10 -0.77 -0.59
C GLU A 23 28.35 0.34 0.45
N GLU A 24 28.29 1.61 0.04
CA GLU A 24 28.42 2.76 0.95
C GLU A 24 27.16 2.96 1.81
N LEU A 25 25.98 2.73 1.23
CA LEU A 25 24.70 2.87 1.94
C LEU A 25 24.45 1.74 2.93
N GLY A 26 25.03 0.56 2.70
CA GLY A 26 24.73 -0.66 3.46
C GLY A 26 23.38 -1.29 3.13
N PHE A 27 22.70 -0.82 2.08
CA PHE A 27 21.47 -1.41 1.53
C PHE A 27 21.33 -1.03 0.05
N THR A 28 20.50 -1.72 -0.71
CA THR A 28 20.26 -1.44 -2.13
C THR A 28 18.96 -0.67 -2.33
N PRO A 29 18.98 0.63 -2.69
CA PRO A 29 17.78 1.35 -3.09
C PRO A 29 17.01 0.60 -4.19
N ARG A 30 15.73 0.31 -3.95
CA ARG A 30 14.89 -0.42 -4.91
C ARG A 30 14.02 0.50 -5.74
N GLU A 31 13.91 0.20 -7.02
CA GLU A 31 12.88 0.76 -7.87
C GLU A 31 11.48 0.29 -7.44
N PRO A 32 10.42 1.06 -7.78
CA PRO A 32 9.03 0.67 -7.56
C PRO A 32 8.71 -0.71 -8.12
N VAL A 33 7.83 -1.44 -7.47
CA VAL A 33 7.41 -2.76 -7.94
C VAL A 33 6.65 -2.63 -9.27
N PRO A 34 7.02 -3.38 -10.32
CA PRO A 34 6.29 -3.41 -11.58
C PRO A 34 5.08 -4.33 -11.44
N TRP A 35 4.00 -3.84 -10.84
CA TRP A 35 2.82 -4.62 -10.42
C TRP A 35 2.10 -5.40 -11.53
N LEU A 36 2.22 -5.00 -12.80
CA LEU A 36 1.69 -5.77 -13.94
C LEU A 36 2.77 -6.58 -14.69
N GLY A 37 3.98 -6.67 -14.12
CA GLY A 37 5.05 -7.52 -14.63
C GLY A 37 4.63 -8.99 -14.59
N PRO A 38 4.69 -9.74 -15.71
CA PRO A 38 4.12 -11.08 -15.77
C PRO A 38 4.84 -12.10 -14.87
N VAL A 39 6.17 -11.98 -14.76
CA VAL A 39 6.96 -12.83 -13.84
C VAL A 39 6.60 -12.55 -12.40
N LEU A 40 6.43 -11.27 -12.05
CA LEU A 40 6.04 -10.87 -10.71
C LEU A 40 4.64 -11.39 -10.37
N LEU A 41 3.66 -11.18 -11.24
CA LEU A 41 2.29 -11.70 -11.04
C LEU A 41 2.29 -13.21 -10.82
N ALA A 42 3.10 -13.96 -11.58
CA ALA A 42 3.24 -15.41 -11.40
C ALA A 42 3.88 -15.78 -10.05
N VAL A 43 5.00 -15.14 -9.69
CA VAL A 43 5.71 -15.42 -8.42
C VAL A 43 4.88 -15.03 -7.21
N THR A 44 4.27 -13.84 -7.22
CA THR A 44 3.38 -13.38 -6.17
C THR A 44 2.15 -14.29 -6.07
N GLY A 45 1.54 -14.66 -7.20
CA GLY A 45 0.41 -15.59 -7.21
C GLY A 45 0.73 -16.94 -6.58
N VAL A 46 1.91 -17.50 -6.86
CA VAL A 46 2.40 -18.74 -6.22
C VAL A 46 2.59 -18.54 -4.71
N ARG A 47 3.21 -17.44 -4.29
CA ARG A 47 3.42 -17.14 -2.85
C ARG A 47 2.11 -16.93 -2.10
N VAL A 48 1.15 -16.22 -2.68
CA VAL A 48 -0.20 -16.04 -2.13
C VAL A 48 -0.88 -17.39 -1.97
N ALA A 49 -0.85 -18.26 -2.99
CA ALA A 49 -1.44 -19.60 -2.91
C ALA A 49 -0.79 -20.45 -1.81
N PHE A 50 0.53 -20.39 -1.64
CA PHE A 50 1.21 -21.05 -0.53
C PHE A 50 0.82 -20.46 0.83
N ALA A 51 0.74 -19.14 0.95
CA ALA A 51 0.34 -18.46 2.18
C ALA A 51 -1.11 -18.80 2.56
N GLU A 52 -2.03 -18.90 1.60
CA GLU A 52 -3.42 -19.33 1.85
C GLU A 52 -3.49 -20.80 2.30
N GLN A 53 -2.74 -21.71 1.65
CA GLN A 53 -2.80 -23.15 1.97
C GLN A 53 -2.11 -23.52 3.27
N PHE A 54 -1.00 -22.86 3.61
CA PHE A 54 -0.16 -23.21 4.77
C PHE A 54 -0.24 -22.19 5.90
N GLY A 55 -0.73 -20.97 5.66
CA GLY A 55 -0.85 -19.93 6.69
C GLY A 55 -1.73 -20.35 7.85
N ALA A 56 -2.81 -21.10 7.59
CA ALA A 56 -3.68 -21.64 8.63
C ALA A 56 -3.01 -22.71 9.52
N TYR A 57 -1.94 -23.37 9.05
CA TYR A 57 -1.22 -24.41 9.80
C TYR A 57 0.00 -23.89 10.55
N LEU A 58 0.45 -22.67 10.25
CA LEU A 58 1.67 -22.06 10.78
C LEU A 58 1.43 -20.63 11.26
N ASP A 59 0.23 -20.34 11.76
CA ASP A 59 -0.07 -19.03 12.35
C ASP A 59 0.79 -18.82 13.60
N LYS A 60 1.74 -17.89 13.51
CA LYS A 60 2.69 -17.63 14.58
C LYS A 60 2.10 -16.81 15.71
N ARG A 61 0.90 -16.23 15.55
CA ARG A 61 0.23 -15.54 16.66
C ARG A 61 -0.13 -16.50 17.79
N GLU A 62 -0.43 -17.76 17.46
CA GLU A 62 -0.61 -18.84 18.43
C GLU A 62 0.63 -19.02 19.34
N LEU A 63 1.84 -18.90 18.77
CA LEU A 63 3.09 -18.99 19.52
C LEU A 63 3.35 -17.74 20.38
N GLN A 64 2.77 -16.60 20.01
CA GLN A 64 2.95 -15.35 20.75
C GLN A 64 2.22 -15.38 22.11
N GLY A 65 1.23 -16.27 22.30
CA GLY A 65 0.55 -16.48 23.59
C GLY A 65 1.49 -16.69 24.78
N ALA A 66 2.70 -17.21 24.55
CA ALA A 66 3.71 -17.43 25.59
C ALA A 66 4.34 -16.15 26.18
N PHE A 67 4.19 -14.98 25.53
CA PHE A 67 4.73 -13.72 26.07
C PHE A 67 3.77 -13.10 27.10
N PRO A 68 4.24 -12.30 28.08
CA PRO A 68 3.33 -11.59 28.97
C PRO A 68 2.50 -10.55 28.20
N THR A 69 1.29 -10.26 28.68
CA THR A 69 0.52 -9.09 28.24
C THR A 69 1.26 -7.84 28.69
N LYS A 70 1.64 -6.99 27.74
CA LYS A 70 2.28 -5.69 27.99
C LYS A 70 1.48 -4.58 27.32
N VAL A 71 1.04 -3.61 28.12
CA VAL A 71 0.59 -2.30 27.66
C VAL A 71 1.81 -1.38 27.66
N TYR A 72 1.95 -0.57 26.63
CA TYR A 72 3.04 0.40 26.51
C TYR A 72 2.53 1.78 26.89
N ASP A 73 3.16 2.40 27.88
CA ASP A 73 2.66 3.58 28.58
C ASP A 73 3.76 4.63 28.83
N GLU A 74 4.84 4.57 28.05
CA GLU A 74 6.04 5.41 28.24
C GLU A 74 5.75 6.92 28.20
N HIS A 75 4.71 7.32 27.49
CA HIS A 75 4.22 8.70 27.38
C HIS A 75 2.88 8.91 28.08
N ALA A 76 2.35 7.94 28.83
CA ALA A 76 0.99 8.02 29.39
C ALA A 76 0.80 9.13 30.43
N GLU A 77 1.88 9.53 31.11
CA GLU A 77 1.88 10.57 32.14
C GLU A 77 2.35 11.94 31.60
N ASP A 78 2.66 12.04 30.31
CA ASP A 78 3.09 13.30 29.69
C ASP A 78 1.90 14.25 29.52
N GLU A 79 2.12 15.56 29.61
CA GLU A 79 1.06 16.54 29.34
C GLU A 79 0.70 16.62 27.85
N GLU A 80 1.66 16.36 26.96
CA GLU A 80 1.51 16.43 25.51
C GLU A 80 2.36 15.35 24.85
N VAL A 81 1.80 14.68 23.83
CA VAL A 81 2.54 13.71 23.02
C VAL A 81 2.27 13.90 21.53
N TRP A 82 3.32 13.76 20.72
CA TRP A 82 3.24 13.76 19.26
C TRP A 82 3.44 12.36 18.69
N ILE A 83 2.55 11.94 17.78
CA ILE A 83 2.52 10.60 17.20
C ILE A 83 2.47 10.72 15.67
N ASP A 84 3.42 10.11 14.99
CA ASP A 84 3.38 9.95 13.53
C ASP A 84 2.74 8.59 13.19
N TYR A 85 1.77 8.57 12.27
CA TYR A 85 1.17 7.36 11.72
C TYR A 85 1.40 7.29 10.22
N ILE A 86 1.91 6.15 9.74
CA ILE A 86 2.19 5.90 8.32
C ILE A 86 1.92 4.43 7.95
N SER A 87 1.51 4.13 6.73
CA SER A 87 1.37 2.75 6.25
C SER A 87 1.72 2.64 4.77
N ASP A 88 1.79 1.40 4.26
CA ASP A 88 1.98 1.08 2.84
C ASP A 88 3.34 1.57 2.31
N LEU A 89 4.41 1.12 2.96
CA LEU A 89 5.82 1.47 2.70
C LEU A 89 6.49 0.42 1.81
N GLY A 90 7.65 0.76 1.24
CA GLY A 90 8.55 -0.25 0.68
C GLY A 90 8.21 -0.73 -0.74
N ASP A 91 7.33 -0.04 -1.46
CA ASP A 91 7.11 -0.25 -2.90
C ASP A 91 8.31 0.24 -3.72
N GLY A 92 8.80 1.45 -3.44
CA GLY A 92 10.01 2.00 -4.04
C GLY A 92 10.76 2.94 -3.09
N PHE A 93 12.06 3.10 -3.34
CA PHE A 93 12.97 3.91 -2.53
C PHE A 93 12.53 5.37 -2.43
N ASN A 94 12.24 6.01 -3.56
CA ASN A 94 11.95 7.45 -3.61
C ASN A 94 10.76 7.88 -2.76
N ALA A 95 9.63 7.16 -2.88
CA ALA A 95 8.44 7.45 -2.10
C ALA A 95 8.66 7.18 -0.60
N THR A 96 9.20 6.00 -0.26
CA THR A 96 9.45 5.58 1.12
C THR A 96 10.45 6.50 1.82
N TYR A 97 11.57 6.81 1.15
CA TYR A 97 12.61 7.68 1.68
C TYR A 97 12.13 9.13 1.83
N SER A 98 11.28 9.62 0.92
CA SER A 98 10.69 10.97 1.06
C SER A 98 9.88 11.11 2.35
N MET A 99 9.08 10.10 2.69
CA MET A 99 8.28 10.14 3.92
C MET A 99 9.16 9.97 5.16
N ALA A 100 10.10 9.03 5.13
CA ALA A 100 11.07 8.84 6.22
C ALA A 100 11.90 10.12 6.47
N TRP A 101 12.36 10.79 5.41
CA TRP A 101 13.11 12.04 5.49
C TRP A 101 12.29 13.15 6.16
N LEU A 102 11.00 13.27 5.84
CA LEU A 102 10.11 14.27 6.46
C LEU A 102 9.88 13.96 7.94
N MET A 103 9.56 12.70 8.28
CA MET A 103 9.34 12.31 9.67
C MET A 103 10.62 12.40 10.52
N ALA A 104 11.80 12.28 9.91
CA ALA A 104 13.07 12.44 10.62
C ALA A 104 13.35 13.90 11.07
N GLN A 105 12.77 14.90 10.39
CA GLN A 105 13.02 16.31 10.70
C GLN A 105 12.53 16.66 12.11
N LYS A 106 13.33 17.42 12.85
CA LYS A 106 12.98 17.91 14.20
C LYS A 106 11.67 18.69 14.24
N SER A 107 11.43 19.51 13.22
CA SER A 107 10.16 20.16 12.97
C SER A 107 9.89 20.20 11.46
N LEU A 108 8.60 20.21 11.11
CA LEU A 108 8.13 20.32 9.74
C LEU A 108 7.31 21.58 9.58
N ARG A 109 7.67 22.40 8.59
CA ARG A 109 6.84 23.53 8.16
C ARG A 109 5.92 23.07 7.05
N VAL A 110 4.63 23.05 7.34
CA VAL A 110 3.60 22.61 6.40
C VAL A 110 2.77 23.80 5.95
N ALA A 111 2.52 23.89 4.64
CA ALA A 111 1.58 24.87 4.10
C ALA A 111 0.15 24.51 4.53
N THR A 112 -0.61 25.49 5.00
CA THR A 112 -2.05 25.31 5.23
C THR A 112 -2.82 25.24 3.91
N PRO A 113 -4.00 24.62 3.88
CA PRO A 113 -4.87 24.67 2.70
C PRO A 113 -5.22 26.12 2.39
N ASP A 114 -5.14 26.50 1.11
CA ASP A 114 -5.30 27.88 0.65
C ASP A 114 -6.71 28.42 0.98
N ASP A 115 -6.79 29.37 1.92
CA ASP A 115 -7.98 30.14 2.28
C ASP A 115 -8.21 31.35 1.35
N GLY A 116 -7.52 31.39 0.21
CA GLY A 116 -7.67 32.44 -0.81
C GLY A 116 -6.91 33.72 -0.50
N ARG A 117 -5.87 33.64 0.34
CA ARG A 117 -4.95 34.75 0.64
C ARG A 117 -3.59 34.42 0.06
N ASP A 118 -2.99 35.38 -0.67
CA ASP A 118 -1.70 35.26 -1.37
C ASP A 118 -0.48 34.96 -0.46
N ASN A 119 -0.67 34.74 0.84
CA ASN A 119 0.39 34.40 1.80
C ASN A 119 0.20 32.96 2.31
N LEU A 120 1.11 32.06 1.93
CA LEU A 120 1.21 30.72 2.52
C LEU A 120 1.48 30.83 4.02
N LEU A 121 0.46 30.60 4.85
CA LEU A 121 0.66 30.36 6.27
C LEU A 121 1.37 29.01 6.42
N LEU A 122 2.50 29.02 7.12
CA LEU A 122 3.23 27.80 7.46
C LEU A 122 2.95 27.46 8.93
N THR A 123 2.43 26.26 9.17
CA THR A 123 2.36 25.70 10.52
C THR A 123 3.62 24.90 10.79
N GLU A 124 4.31 25.18 11.89
CA GLU A 124 5.47 24.39 12.33
C GLU A 124 5.01 23.29 13.28
N LEU A 125 5.29 22.03 12.90
CA LEU A 125 4.88 20.83 13.63
C LEU A 125 6.12 20.08 14.15
N PRO A 126 6.28 19.89 15.46
CA PRO A 126 7.36 19.06 16.03
C PRO A 126 7.34 17.63 15.48
N ARG A 127 8.49 16.94 15.54
CA ARG A 127 8.60 15.51 15.22
C ARG A 127 7.76 14.65 16.19
N GLY A 128 7.19 13.55 15.69
CA GLY A 128 6.58 12.55 16.54
C GLY A 128 7.58 11.91 17.51
N GLN A 129 7.16 11.73 18.77
CA GLN A 129 7.85 10.93 19.78
C GLN A 129 7.53 9.44 19.63
N ILE A 130 6.36 9.13 19.05
CA ILE A 130 5.94 7.77 18.72
C ILE A 130 5.73 7.69 17.20
N LEU A 131 6.24 6.64 16.56
CA LEU A 131 5.96 6.27 15.18
C LEU A 131 5.11 4.99 15.17
N VAL A 132 3.93 5.04 14.57
CA VAL A 132 3.06 3.90 14.33
C VAL A 132 3.04 3.57 12.84
N MET A 133 3.55 2.41 12.47
CA MET A 133 3.47 1.85 11.12
C MET A 133 2.23 0.98 11.01
N GLY A 134 1.23 1.37 10.23
CA GLY A 134 -0.12 0.83 10.27
C GLY A 134 -0.47 -0.32 9.31
N GLY A 135 0.53 -0.95 8.71
CA GLY A 135 0.33 -2.01 7.70
C GLY A 135 1.30 -1.89 6.51
N ASP A 136 1.59 -3.02 5.88
CA ASP A 136 2.39 -3.21 4.68
C ASP A 136 3.69 -2.41 4.67
N GLN A 137 4.66 -2.85 5.47
CA GLN A 137 5.96 -2.18 5.54
C GLN A 137 6.92 -2.58 4.40
N VAL A 138 6.54 -3.56 3.59
CA VAL A 138 7.36 -4.08 2.49
C VAL A 138 6.51 -4.57 1.33
N TYR A 139 6.98 -4.36 0.10
CA TYR A 139 6.36 -4.87 -1.12
C TYR A 139 7.41 -5.54 -2.02
N PRO A 140 7.00 -6.48 -2.91
CA PRO A 140 5.67 -7.06 -3.02
C PRO A 140 5.42 -8.18 -2.03
N THR A 141 6.46 -8.74 -1.41
CA THR A 141 6.35 -9.83 -0.44
C THR A 141 7.43 -9.71 0.61
N ALA A 142 7.11 -10.03 1.85
CA ALA A 142 8.09 -10.06 2.93
C ALA A 142 9.29 -10.98 2.65
N SER A 143 10.48 -10.46 2.95
CA SER A 143 11.71 -11.21 3.14
C SER A 143 12.68 -10.33 3.94
N GLY A 144 13.67 -10.94 4.61
CA GLY A 144 14.66 -10.15 5.37
C GLY A 144 15.39 -9.12 4.50
N LYS A 145 15.78 -9.51 3.28
CA LYS A 145 16.46 -8.63 2.32
C LYS A 145 15.56 -7.54 1.77
N ASP A 146 14.28 -7.86 1.50
CA ASP A 146 13.33 -6.86 1.01
C ASP A 146 13.01 -5.83 2.10
N TYR A 147 12.85 -6.23 3.36
CA TYR A 147 12.72 -5.29 4.47
C TYR A 147 13.95 -4.37 4.60
N GLU A 148 15.15 -4.96 4.52
CA GLU A 148 16.41 -4.22 4.56
C GLU A 148 16.48 -3.16 3.46
N ASP A 149 16.26 -3.55 2.22
CA ASP A 149 16.44 -2.67 1.05
C ASP A 149 15.31 -1.64 0.87
N ARG A 150 14.09 -2.00 1.25
CA ARG A 150 12.89 -1.23 0.89
C ARG A 150 12.37 -0.38 2.03
N MET A 151 12.69 -0.70 3.29
CA MET A 151 12.17 0.02 4.45
C MET A 151 13.26 0.36 5.46
N VAL A 152 13.96 -0.65 6.01
CA VAL A 152 14.93 -0.43 7.09
C VAL A 152 16.07 0.47 6.64
N GLY A 153 16.67 0.20 5.48
CA GLY A 153 17.73 1.01 4.89
C GLY A 153 17.31 2.46 4.63
N PRO A 154 16.19 2.70 3.92
CA PRO A 154 15.64 4.05 3.75
C PRO A 154 15.39 4.79 5.08
N TYR A 155 14.79 4.15 6.08
CA TYR A 155 14.57 4.79 7.38
C TYR A 155 15.89 5.04 8.12
N LEU A 156 16.81 4.08 8.11
CA LEU A 156 18.16 4.26 8.66
C LEU A 156 18.86 5.47 8.03
N ALA A 157 18.80 5.60 6.71
CA ALA A 157 19.40 6.72 5.98
C ALA A 157 18.69 8.06 6.24
N ALA A 158 17.43 8.04 6.69
CA ALA A 158 16.67 9.25 7.03
C ALA A 158 16.98 9.71 8.45
N TYR A 159 17.10 8.78 9.40
CA TYR A 159 17.43 9.10 10.78
C TYR A 159 18.27 7.97 11.40
N SER A 160 19.60 8.12 11.36
CA SER A 160 20.50 7.03 11.76
C SER A 160 20.74 6.95 13.26
N THR A 161 20.86 8.09 13.94
CA THR A 161 21.18 8.12 15.38
C THR A 161 20.56 9.40 15.98
N PRO A 162 19.98 9.38 17.19
CA PRO A 162 19.51 10.60 17.82
C PRO A 162 20.69 11.55 18.15
N GLU A 163 20.39 12.82 18.42
CA GLU A 163 21.41 13.72 18.97
C GLU A 163 21.84 13.28 20.37
N HIS A 164 23.04 13.69 20.78
CA HIS A 164 23.54 13.34 22.11
C HIS A 164 22.62 13.92 23.19
N GLY A 165 22.10 13.05 24.07
CA GLY A 165 21.15 13.42 25.13
C GLY A 165 19.69 13.49 24.67
N GLU A 166 19.38 13.25 23.40
CA GLU A 166 18.00 13.19 22.90
C GLU A 166 17.44 11.78 23.08
N THR A 167 16.24 11.68 23.65
CA THR A 167 15.51 10.41 23.71
C THR A 167 15.02 10.06 22.31
N PRO A 168 15.45 8.93 21.73
CA PRO A 168 14.97 8.50 20.42
C PRO A 168 13.47 8.18 20.45
N PRO A 169 12.74 8.45 19.35
CA PRO A 169 11.34 8.11 19.25
C PRO A 169 11.12 6.59 19.28
N SER A 170 10.02 6.15 19.89
CA SER A 170 9.60 4.76 19.85
C SER A 170 8.90 4.44 18.54
N ALA A 171 9.04 3.20 18.06
CA ALA A 171 8.37 2.67 16.90
C ALA A 171 7.55 1.42 17.23
N PHE A 172 6.33 1.43 16.74
CA PHE A 172 5.40 0.31 16.75
C PHE A 172 4.92 0.08 15.33
N ALA A 173 4.77 -1.17 14.94
CA ALA A 173 4.34 -1.60 13.62
C ALA A 173 3.22 -2.64 13.74
N LEU A 174 2.25 -2.53 12.86
CA LEU A 174 1.18 -3.47 12.64
C LEU A 174 1.40 -4.10 11.26
N PRO A 175 1.38 -5.43 11.12
CA PRO A 175 1.56 -6.06 9.82
C PRO A 175 0.30 -5.89 8.94
N GLY A 176 0.51 -5.69 7.65
CA GLY A 176 -0.49 -5.84 6.60
C GLY A 176 -0.33 -7.18 5.86
N ASN A 177 -1.12 -7.41 4.81
CA ASN A 177 -1.11 -8.67 4.09
C ASN A 177 0.23 -8.95 3.39
N HIS A 178 0.97 -7.92 2.98
CA HIS A 178 2.28 -8.11 2.34
C HIS A 178 3.38 -8.52 3.33
N ASP A 179 3.25 -8.12 4.59
CA ASP A 179 4.12 -8.54 5.69
C ASP A 179 3.90 -10.02 6.06
N TRP A 180 2.70 -10.55 5.79
CA TRP A 180 2.31 -11.92 6.10
C TRP A 180 2.79 -12.98 5.09
N TYR A 181 3.23 -12.59 3.89
CA TYR A 181 3.58 -13.56 2.83
C TYR A 181 4.80 -14.46 3.11
N ASP A 182 5.59 -14.19 4.14
CA ASP A 182 6.65 -15.07 4.64
C ASP A 182 6.28 -15.82 5.95
N GLY A 183 4.99 -15.83 6.30
CA GLY A 183 4.50 -16.34 7.58
C GLY A 183 4.91 -15.44 8.76
N LEU A 184 4.92 -14.12 8.55
CA LEU A 184 5.25 -13.09 9.54
C LEU A 184 6.66 -13.22 10.14
N THR A 185 7.57 -13.92 9.45
CA THR A 185 8.90 -14.25 9.99
C THR A 185 9.77 -13.02 10.11
N ALA A 186 9.96 -12.30 9.00
CA ALA A 186 10.83 -11.13 8.96
C ALA A 186 10.26 -10.00 9.82
N PHE A 187 8.94 -9.80 9.79
CA PHE A 187 8.25 -8.82 10.62
C PHE A 187 8.54 -9.03 12.11
N LEU A 188 8.30 -10.23 12.66
CA LEU A 188 8.52 -10.49 14.10
C LEU A 188 9.99 -10.33 14.49
N ARG A 189 10.92 -10.74 13.62
CA ARG A 189 12.37 -10.59 13.87
C ARG A 189 12.81 -9.12 13.92
N LEU A 190 12.14 -8.25 13.18
CA LEU A 190 12.47 -6.83 13.05
C LEU A 190 11.82 -6.00 14.16
N PHE A 191 10.51 -6.15 14.34
CA PHE A 191 9.72 -5.29 15.21
C PHE A 191 9.43 -5.91 16.58
N ALA A 192 9.23 -7.23 16.66
CA ALA A 192 8.78 -7.92 17.87
C ALA A 192 9.94 -8.53 18.69
N ARG A 193 10.94 -7.71 19.05
CA ARG A 193 12.13 -8.14 19.81
C ARG A 193 11.99 -7.88 21.30
N ARG A 194 12.58 -8.75 22.13
CA ARG A 194 12.60 -8.58 23.59
C ARG A 194 13.48 -7.42 24.05
N GLU A 195 14.64 -7.21 23.41
CA GLU A 195 15.59 -6.15 23.78
C GLU A 195 16.30 -5.57 22.54
N GLY A 196 16.60 -4.27 22.58
CA GLY A 196 17.54 -3.60 21.66
C GLY A 196 17.10 -3.45 20.20
N GLY A 197 15.81 -3.61 19.90
CA GLY A 197 15.28 -3.42 18.55
C GLY A 197 15.28 -1.95 18.11
N HIS A 198 15.71 -1.69 16.87
CA HIS A 198 15.72 -0.35 16.29
C HIS A 198 15.66 -0.39 14.77
N VAL A 199 15.06 0.62 14.17
CA VAL A 199 15.14 0.92 12.74
C VAL A 199 15.75 2.30 12.63
N GLY A 200 17.04 2.39 12.29
CA GLY A 200 17.79 3.63 12.48
C GLY A 200 17.74 4.12 13.93
N ALA A 201 17.37 5.37 14.13
CA ALA A 201 17.18 5.97 15.44
C ALA A 201 15.84 5.63 16.11
N TRP A 202 14.86 5.08 15.38
CA TRP A 202 13.57 4.70 15.97
C TRP A 202 13.71 3.40 16.75
N GLN A 203 13.31 3.39 18.02
CA GLN A 203 13.42 2.22 18.89
C GLN A 203 12.19 1.33 18.81
N THR A 204 12.32 0.07 18.37
CA THR A 204 11.20 -0.86 18.36
C THR A 204 10.97 -1.42 19.76
N LYS A 205 9.72 -1.35 20.25
CA LYS A 205 9.37 -1.73 21.63
C LYS A 205 8.45 -2.95 21.72
N GLN A 206 7.70 -3.25 20.66
CA GLN A 206 6.70 -4.30 20.68
C GLN A 206 7.33 -5.68 20.83
N THR A 207 6.58 -6.61 21.40
CA THR A 207 6.99 -8.02 21.54
C THR A 207 6.08 -8.98 20.78
N ARG A 208 5.04 -8.43 20.16
CA ARG A 208 3.97 -9.12 19.45
C ARG A 208 3.65 -8.37 18.16
N SER A 209 2.86 -8.96 17.28
CA SER A 209 2.40 -8.33 16.05
C SER A 209 1.22 -7.37 16.23
N TYR A 210 0.59 -7.40 17.40
CA TYR A 210 -0.45 -6.50 17.87
C TYR A 210 -0.03 -5.88 19.20
N PHE A 211 -0.58 -4.70 19.54
CA PHE A 211 -0.18 -3.97 20.75
C PHE A 211 -1.26 -2.98 21.21
N ALA A 212 -1.15 -2.56 22.46
CA ALA A 212 -1.92 -1.47 23.05
C ALA A 212 -0.98 -0.41 23.63
N LEU A 213 -1.24 0.85 23.29
CA LEU A 213 -0.57 2.02 23.87
C LEU A 213 -1.55 2.75 24.79
N LYS A 214 -1.13 3.03 26.01
CA LYS A 214 -1.78 3.99 26.89
C LYS A 214 -1.14 5.36 26.66
N LEU A 215 -1.97 6.36 26.39
CA LEU A 215 -1.56 7.71 26.04
C LEU A 215 -2.13 8.70 27.08
N PRO A 216 -1.63 9.95 27.13
CA PRO A 216 -2.15 10.98 28.00
C PRO A 216 -3.66 11.20 27.89
N HIS A 217 -4.25 11.73 28.96
CA HIS A 217 -5.64 12.22 28.97
C HIS A 217 -6.66 11.14 28.54
N ASN A 218 -6.48 9.93 29.08
CA ASN A 218 -7.36 8.78 28.90
C ASN A 218 -7.48 8.32 27.43
N TRP A 219 -6.46 8.58 26.62
CA TRP A 219 -6.40 8.07 25.25
C TRP A 219 -5.71 6.71 25.21
N TRP A 220 -6.21 5.85 24.33
CA TRP A 220 -5.64 4.54 24.05
C TRP A 220 -5.52 4.33 22.55
N LEU A 221 -4.43 3.69 22.12
CA LEU A 221 -4.28 3.21 20.75
C LEU A 221 -4.19 1.69 20.77
N LEU A 222 -5.13 1.03 20.10
CA LEU A 222 -5.22 -0.42 20.01
C LEU A 222 -4.94 -0.86 18.56
N ALA A 223 -3.84 -1.57 18.34
CA ALA A 223 -3.43 -2.03 17.01
C ALA A 223 -3.68 -3.54 16.87
N VAL A 224 -4.61 -3.90 15.99
CA VAL A 224 -5.14 -5.27 15.86
C VAL A 224 -4.60 -5.94 14.60
N ASP A 225 -3.91 -7.08 14.76
CA ASP A 225 -3.32 -7.82 13.66
C ASP A 225 -4.33 -8.80 13.07
N VAL A 226 -4.69 -8.55 11.81
CA VAL A 226 -5.56 -9.43 11.02
C VAL A 226 -4.85 -9.91 9.76
N GLN A 227 -4.67 -11.23 9.68
CA GLN A 227 -4.21 -11.89 8.47
C GLN A 227 -5.37 -12.01 7.47
N GLY A 228 -5.62 -10.96 6.68
CA GLY A 228 -6.72 -10.94 5.71
C GLY A 228 -8.10 -11.04 6.36
N GLU A 229 -8.93 -12.01 5.95
CA GLU A 229 -10.26 -12.29 6.51
C GLU A 229 -10.24 -13.28 7.70
N ALA A 230 -9.05 -13.65 8.21
CA ALA A 230 -8.97 -14.59 9.33
C ALA A 230 -9.61 -14.00 10.61
N TYR A 231 -10.23 -14.88 11.39
CA TYR A 231 -10.72 -14.54 12.73
C TYR A 231 -9.55 -14.17 13.66
N LEU A 232 -9.85 -13.38 14.70
CA LEU A 232 -8.89 -13.16 15.78
C LEU A 232 -8.65 -14.48 16.51
N ASP A 233 -7.37 -14.82 16.66
CA ASP A 233 -6.90 -15.98 17.39
C ASP A 233 -7.10 -15.80 18.91
N ASP A 234 -7.19 -16.92 19.64
CA ASP A 234 -7.45 -16.90 21.07
C ASP A 234 -6.39 -16.10 21.87
N PRO A 235 -5.08 -16.21 21.59
CA PRO A 235 -4.06 -15.42 22.29
C PRO A 235 -4.19 -13.90 22.10
N GLN A 236 -4.61 -13.45 20.93
CA GLN A 236 -4.84 -12.03 20.68
C GLN A 236 -6.13 -11.55 21.38
N LEU A 237 -7.19 -12.38 21.38
CA LEU A 237 -8.40 -12.09 22.13
C LEU A 237 -8.12 -11.98 23.63
N ASP A 238 -7.33 -12.89 24.21
CA ASP A 238 -6.99 -12.85 25.64
C ASP A 238 -6.13 -11.66 26.01
N TYR A 239 -5.20 -11.27 25.12
CA TYR A 239 -4.44 -10.02 25.26
C TYR A 239 -5.38 -8.82 25.33
N PHE A 240 -6.28 -8.65 24.36
CA PHE A 240 -7.17 -7.49 24.33
C PHE A 240 -8.30 -7.55 25.37
N ARG A 241 -8.72 -8.73 25.85
CA ARG A 241 -9.57 -8.85 27.04
C ARG A 241 -8.86 -8.30 28.27
N SER A 242 -7.57 -8.62 28.43
CA SER A 242 -6.76 -8.10 29.53
C SER A 242 -6.62 -6.57 29.46
N VAL A 243 -6.41 -6.03 28.25
CA VAL A 243 -6.39 -4.58 28.01
C VAL A 243 -7.75 -3.94 28.27
N ALA A 244 -8.84 -4.57 27.82
CA ALA A 244 -10.21 -4.08 28.01
C ALA A 244 -10.58 -3.93 29.49
N ASN A 245 -10.06 -4.80 30.37
CA ASN A 245 -10.26 -4.68 31.82
C ASN A 245 -9.62 -3.41 32.43
N LEU A 246 -8.73 -2.75 31.71
CA LEU A 246 -8.10 -1.49 32.12
C LEU A 246 -8.83 -0.26 31.56
N LEU A 247 -9.76 -0.46 30.61
CA LEU A 247 -10.55 0.62 30.02
C LEU A 247 -11.77 0.95 30.90
N GLY A 248 -12.09 2.22 30.99
CA GLY A 248 -13.29 2.75 31.61
C GLY A 248 -14.11 3.64 30.69
N GLN A 249 -15.25 4.12 31.20
CA GLN A 249 -16.23 4.94 30.46
C GLN A 249 -15.68 6.29 29.96
N ASP A 250 -14.62 6.79 30.60
CA ASP A 250 -14.00 8.08 30.30
C ASP A 250 -12.82 7.94 29.33
N ASP A 251 -12.48 6.71 28.91
CA ASP A 251 -11.41 6.44 27.96
C ASP A 251 -11.85 6.65 26.51
N LYS A 252 -10.92 7.17 25.71
CA LYS A 252 -11.05 7.41 24.27
C LYS A 252 -10.11 6.49 23.51
N VAL A 253 -10.63 5.83 22.48
CA VAL A 253 -9.90 4.77 21.76
C VAL A 253 -9.66 5.15 20.31
N ILE A 254 -8.41 5.04 19.88
CA ILE A 254 -7.96 4.97 18.49
C ILE A 254 -7.75 3.49 18.15
N ILE A 255 -8.43 2.98 17.13
CA ILE A 255 -8.20 1.62 16.63
C ILE A 255 -7.34 1.71 15.37
N CYS A 256 -6.19 1.08 15.40
CA CYS A 256 -5.37 0.83 14.21
C CYS A 256 -5.69 -0.57 13.67
N PHE A 257 -6.11 -0.62 12.41
CA PHE A 257 -6.51 -1.85 11.73
C PHE A 257 -5.87 -1.83 10.34
N PRO A 258 -5.24 -2.91 9.84
CA PRO A 258 -4.38 -2.82 8.66
C PRO A 258 -5.14 -2.44 7.39
N GLN A 259 -6.41 -2.84 7.28
CA GLN A 259 -7.25 -2.61 6.10
C GLN A 259 -8.53 -1.81 6.39
N PRO A 260 -9.00 -0.93 5.48
CA PRO A 260 -10.20 -0.11 5.66
C PRO A 260 -11.46 -0.94 5.41
N SER A 261 -11.71 -1.93 6.28
CA SER A 261 -12.81 -2.88 6.16
C SER A 261 -14.17 -2.19 6.02
N TRP A 262 -14.34 -0.98 6.56
CA TRP A 262 -15.52 -0.15 6.42
C TRP A 262 -15.85 0.21 4.95
N VAL A 263 -14.86 0.55 4.12
CA VAL A 263 -15.06 0.84 2.69
C VAL A 263 -15.27 -0.44 1.89
N GLN A 264 -14.57 -1.51 2.27
CA GLN A 264 -14.60 -2.80 1.58
C GLN A 264 -15.96 -3.53 1.74
N THR A 265 -16.77 -3.18 2.75
CA THR A 265 -18.10 -3.80 3.01
C THR A 265 -19.05 -3.84 1.82
N ALA A 266 -18.95 -2.86 0.90
CA ALA A 266 -19.79 -2.82 -0.31
C ALA A 266 -19.48 -3.97 -1.28
N ALA A 267 -18.24 -4.45 -1.31
CA ALA A 267 -17.80 -5.58 -2.13
C ALA A 267 -17.79 -6.89 -1.31
N HIS A 268 -17.36 -6.83 -0.05
CA HIS A 268 -17.22 -7.96 0.87
C HIS A 268 -17.96 -7.65 2.17
N PRO A 269 -19.27 -7.94 2.28
CA PRO A 269 -20.05 -7.64 3.47
C PRO A 269 -19.49 -8.25 4.76
N ARG A 270 -18.71 -9.34 4.67
CA ARG A 270 -18.03 -10.01 5.79
C ARG A 270 -16.70 -9.39 6.21
N GLY A 271 -16.09 -8.53 5.39
CA GLY A 271 -14.79 -7.93 5.72
C GLY A 271 -14.79 -7.08 7.00
N TYR A 272 -15.96 -6.58 7.44
CA TYR A 272 -16.10 -5.84 8.69
C TYR A 272 -16.38 -6.73 9.92
N ASP A 273 -16.58 -8.04 9.76
CA ASP A 273 -17.02 -8.89 10.86
C ASP A 273 -16.01 -8.95 12.00
N THR A 274 -14.72 -9.05 11.67
CA THR A 274 -13.63 -9.08 12.66
C THR A 274 -13.53 -7.78 13.44
N LEU A 275 -13.51 -6.64 12.75
CA LEU A 275 -13.47 -5.32 13.39
C LEU A 275 -14.75 -5.04 14.21
N GLY A 276 -15.92 -5.36 13.65
CA GLY A 276 -17.18 -5.24 14.35
C GLY A 276 -17.28 -6.15 15.58
N TYR A 277 -16.75 -7.37 15.51
CA TYR A 277 -16.66 -8.27 16.66
C TYR A 277 -15.75 -7.70 17.75
N PHE A 278 -14.55 -7.24 17.36
CA PHE A 278 -13.58 -6.62 18.27
C PHE A 278 -14.21 -5.46 19.05
N ARG A 279 -14.86 -4.51 18.35
CA ARG A 279 -15.57 -3.38 18.98
C ARG A 279 -16.65 -3.84 19.95
N ARG A 280 -17.61 -4.64 19.48
CA ARG A 280 -18.78 -5.07 20.26
C ARG A 280 -18.44 -5.93 21.47
N LYS A 281 -17.37 -6.71 21.40
CA LYS A 281 -17.03 -7.68 22.45
C LYS A 281 -15.97 -7.19 23.42
N LEU A 282 -15.09 -6.29 23.01
CA LEU A 282 -13.94 -5.90 23.81
C LEU A 282 -13.94 -4.43 24.21
N ILE A 283 -14.54 -3.53 23.44
CA ILE A 283 -14.51 -2.08 23.74
C ILE A 283 -15.86 -1.58 24.24
N GLU A 284 -16.94 -1.79 23.48
CA GLU A 284 -18.27 -1.28 23.84
C GLU A 284 -18.73 -1.67 25.27
N PRO A 285 -18.46 -2.89 25.78
CA PRO A 285 -18.84 -3.26 27.15
C PRO A 285 -18.12 -2.49 28.26
N THR A 286 -16.97 -1.86 27.98
CA THR A 286 -16.20 -1.10 28.98
C THR A 286 -16.74 0.33 29.14
N GLY A 287 -17.61 0.77 28.22
CA GLY A 287 -18.08 2.15 28.12
C GLY A 287 -17.10 3.10 27.42
N ALA A 288 -15.89 2.64 27.07
CA ALA A 288 -14.91 3.46 26.36
C ALA A 288 -15.40 3.87 24.97
N GLN A 289 -15.04 5.07 24.54
CA GLN A 289 -15.52 5.64 23.29
C GLN A 289 -14.48 5.45 22.20
N VAL A 290 -14.82 4.68 21.17
CA VAL A 290 -14.04 4.69 19.93
C VAL A 290 -14.24 6.06 19.29
N LYS A 291 -13.15 6.78 19.04
CA LYS A 291 -13.19 8.11 18.41
C LYS A 291 -12.62 8.09 17.00
N VAL A 292 -11.60 7.26 16.77
CA VAL A 292 -10.90 7.17 15.48
C VAL A 292 -10.61 5.71 15.13
N MET A 293 -10.88 5.33 13.90
CA MET A 293 -10.36 4.11 13.28
C MET A 293 -9.44 4.50 12.13
N ILE A 294 -8.20 4.01 12.15
CA ILE A 294 -7.16 4.34 11.17
C ILE A 294 -6.67 3.06 10.49
N SER A 295 -6.47 3.09 9.17
CA SER A 295 -5.95 1.98 8.38
C SER A 295 -5.02 2.39 7.25
N GLY A 296 -4.34 1.40 6.65
CA GLY A 296 -3.59 1.49 5.39
C GLY A 296 -4.31 0.79 4.23
N ASP A 297 -3.59 -0.07 3.50
CA ASP A 297 -3.99 -1.01 2.43
C ASP A 297 -4.47 -0.34 1.14
N LEU A 298 -5.39 0.62 1.25
CA LEU A 298 -5.76 1.43 0.10
C LEU A 298 -4.81 2.61 0.00
N HIS A 299 -4.02 2.64 -1.07
CA HIS A 299 -2.88 3.56 -1.20
C HIS A 299 -3.27 5.03 -1.50
N HIS A 300 -4.11 5.62 -0.68
CA HIS A 300 -4.55 7.00 -0.72
C HIS A 300 -4.92 7.47 0.68
N TYR A 301 -5.17 8.77 0.81
CA TYR A 301 -5.81 9.30 2.01
C TYR A 301 -7.30 9.49 1.77
N ALA A 302 -8.13 9.05 2.71
CA ALA A 302 -9.55 9.31 2.73
C ALA A 302 -10.08 9.40 4.16
N ARG A 303 -10.87 10.44 4.43
CA ARG A 303 -11.54 10.62 5.73
C ARG A 303 -13.05 10.54 5.58
N TYR A 304 -13.65 9.63 6.32
CA TYR A 304 -15.07 9.63 6.59
C TYR A 304 -15.31 10.09 8.03
N ALA A 305 -16.38 10.84 8.24
CA ALA A 305 -16.77 11.27 9.58
C ALA A 305 -18.29 11.19 9.73
N GLU A 306 -18.74 10.97 10.95
CA GLU A 306 -20.15 11.12 11.30
C GLU A 306 -20.64 12.56 11.08
N GLN A 307 -21.95 12.74 11.10
CA GLN A 307 -22.54 14.08 10.95
C GLN A 307 -22.61 14.84 12.27
N GLU A 308 -22.65 14.13 13.39
CA GLU A 308 -22.73 14.70 14.73
C GLU A 308 -21.39 15.31 15.17
N ALA A 309 -21.46 16.43 15.89
CA ALA A 309 -20.27 17.09 16.42
C ALA A 309 -19.63 16.23 17.51
N GLY A 310 -18.35 15.87 17.34
CA GLY A 310 -17.64 14.96 18.25
C GLY A 310 -17.85 13.47 17.95
N GLY A 311 -18.50 13.14 16.83
CA GLY A 311 -18.70 11.77 16.36
C GLY A 311 -17.43 11.10 15.81
N GLU A 312 -17.57 9.84 15.41
CA GLU A 312 -16.45 8.99 15.02
C GLU A 312 -15.82 9.37 13.67
N HIS A 313 -14.51 9.09 13.55
CA HIS A 313 -13.73 9.29 12.34
C HIS A 313 -13.15 7.98 11.79
N LEU A 314 -13.31 7.74 10.48
CA LEU A 314 -12.66 6.64 9.76
C LEU A 314 -11.63 7.22 8.80
N ILE A 315 -10.37 6.88 8.99
CA ILE A 315 -9.25 7.44 8.22
C ILE A 315 -8.49 6.31 7.54
N THR A 316 -8.51 6.31 6.21
CA THR A 316 -7.57 5.54 5.41
C THR A 316 -6.36 6.44 5.13
N ALA A 317 -5.16 5.99 5.49
CA ALA A 317 -3.92 6.76 5.40
C ALA A 317 -2.78 5.96 4.73
N GLY A 318 -3.08 5.27 3.62
CA GLY A 318 -2.13 4.41 2.91
C GLY A 318 -1.16 5.10 1.96
N THR A 319 -0.69 6.29 2.34
CA THR A 319 0.10 7.16 1.45
C THR A 319 1.60 7.11 1.72
N GLY A 320 2.13 6.08 2.39
CA GLY A 320 3.51 6.08 2.85
C GLY A 320 4.56 5.83 1.75
N GLY A 321 4.33 4.89 0.85
CA GLY A 321 5.33 4.50 -0.15
C GLY A 321 4.78 3.81 -1.39
N ALA A 322 3.65 3.11 -1.29
CA ALA A 322 3.05 2.35 -2.37
C ALA A 322 2.45 3.20 -3.50
N TYR A 323 2.37 2.63 -4.70
CA TYR A 323 1.73 3.30 -5.84
C TYR A 323 0.34 3.82 -5.46
N LEU A 324 -0.02 5.00 -5.94
CA LEU A 324 -1.30 5.63 -5.62
C LEU A 324 -2.48 4.76 -6.04
N TYR A 325 -3.46 4.56 -5.16
CA TYR A 325 -4.76 3.97 -5.48
C TYR A 325 -5.83 5.05 -5.75
N ALA A 326 -6.87 4.70 -6.52
CA ALA A 326 -7.87 5.66 -6.95
C ALA A 326 -8.80 6.13 -5.83
N THR A 327 -8.95 7.45 -5.66
CA THR A 327 -9.92 8.05 -4.72
C THR A 327 -11.30 8.27 -5.36
N HIS A 328 -11.38 8.40 -6.69
CA HIS A 328 -12.64 8.68 -7.36
C HIS A 328 -13.64 7.50 -7.36
N GLY A 329 -13.16 6.29 -7.12
CA GLY A 329 -13.98 5.08 -6.94
C GLY A 329 -14.64 4.96 -5.57
N LEU A 330 -14.20 5.74 -4.58
CA LEU A 330 -14.69 5.66 -3.21
C LEU A 330 -16.19 6.00 -3.08
N PRO A 331 -16.91 5.28 -2.19
CA PRO A 331 -18.28 5.64 -1.85
C PRO A 331 -18.33 6.99 -1.14
N THR A 332 -19.42 7.74 -1.32
CA THR A 332 -19.62 9.03 -0.63
C THR A 332 -20.15 8.85 0.78
N LYS A 333 -20.74 7.70 1.07
CA LYS A 333 -21.24 7.30 2.38
C LYS A 333 -20.89 5.85 2.65
N VAL A 334 -20.56 5.54 3.89
CA VAL A 334 -20.30 4.19 4.38
C VAL A 334 -21.18 3.96 5.59
N THR A 335 -21.81 2.79 5.67
CA THR A 335 -22.64 2.40 6.80
C THR A 335 -22.08 1.12 7.41
N VAL A 336 -21.73 1.17 8.68
CA VAL A 336 -21.13 0.05 9.42
C VAL A 336 -21.90 -0.20 10.72
N PRO A 337 -22.13 -1.47 11.12
CA PRO A 337 -21.95 -2.67 10.30
C PRO A 337 -22.93 -2.70 9.11
N PRO A 338 -22.60 -3.40 8.00
CA PRO A 338 -23.46 -3.47 6.82
C PRO A 338 -24.77 -4.20 7.12
N ARG A 339 -25.88 -3.78 6.48
CA ARG A 339 -27.18 -4.46 6.63
C ARG A 339 -27.09 -5.91 6.18
N ARG A 340 -27.57 -6.82 7.02
CA ARG A 340 -27.75 -8.23 6.67
C ARG A 340 -29.19 -8.64 6.92
N PRO A 341 -29.86 -9.29 5.96
CA PRO A 341 -31.06 -10.05 6.28
C PRO A 341 -30.60 -11.12 7.29
N PHE A 342 -31.25 -11.22 8.45
CA PHE A 342 -30.98 -12.23 9.50
C PHE A 342 -29.84 -11.95 10.52
N ALA A 343 -29.20 -10.78 10.53
CA ALA A 343 -28.30 -10.42 11.65
C ALA A 343 -29.08 -9.80 12.82
N VAL A 344 -28.57 -10.00 14.05
CA VAL A 344 -29.03 -9.34 15.27
C VAL A 344 -29.07 -7.82 15.05
N ASP A 345 -30.05 -7.13 15.63
CA ASP A 345 -30.23 -5.69 15.54
C ASP A 345 -29.00 -4.95 16.11
N THR A 346 -28.01 -4.72 15.26
CA THR A 346 -26.81 -3.94 15.58
C THR A 346 -27.02 -2.51 15.11
N GLN A 347 -26.82 -1.56 16.01
CA GLN A 347 -26.94 -0.14 15.71
C GLN A 347 -25.99 0.24 14.57
N GLN A 348 -26.55 0.74 13.47
CA GLN A 348 -25.78 1.13 12.29
C GLN A 348 -25.34 2.58 12.42
N GLN A 349 -24.05 2.83 12.22
CA GLN A 349 -23.46 4.16 12.10
C GLN A 349 -23.22 4.48 10.63
N THR A 350 -23.50 5.72 10.24
CA THR A 350 -23.29 6.19 8.87
C THR A 350 -22.31 7.34 8.82
N PHE A 351 -21.27 7.16 8.01
CA PHE A 351 -20.18 8.10 7.84
C PHE A 351 -20.22 8.70 6.45
N THR A 352 -19.94 10.01 6.36
CA THR A 352 -19.86 10.73 5.08
C THR A 352 -18.42 11.02 4.73
N LEU A 353 -18.04 10.79 3.47
CA LEU A 353 -16.72 11.13 2.95
C LEU A 353 -16.52 12.66 3.01
N ARG A 354 -15.49 13.09 3.74
CA ARG A 354 -15.15 14.51 3.91
C ARG A 354 -14.06 14.94 2.94
N THR A 355 -12.94 14.23 2.94
CA THR A 355 -11.76 14.60 2.17
C THR A 355 -11.09 13.36 1.57
N THR A 356 -10.46 13.53 0.41
CA THR A 356 -9.60 12.52 -0.22
C THR A 356 -8.34 13.17 -0.74
N TYR A 357 -7.21 12.48 -0.67
CA TYR A 357 -5.96 12.93 -1.31
C TYR A 357 -5.32 11.83 -2.15
N PRO A 358 -5.14 12.06 -3.46
CA PRO A 358 -5.54 13.26 -4.21
C PRO A 358 -7.07 13.43 -4.27
N SER A 359 -7.54 14.63 -4.61
CA SER A 359 -8.97 14.88 -4.79
C SER A 359 -9.58 13.94 -5.83
N ARG A 360 -10.85 13.55 -5.68
CA ARG A 360 -11.53 12.65 -6.63
C ARG A 360 -11.44 13.14 -8.08
N ARG A 361 -11.54 14.45 -8.31
CA ARG A 361 -11.36 15.05 -9.65
C ARG A 361 -9.94 14.81 -10.18
N LYS A 362 -8.93 15.05 -9.35
CA LYS A 362 -7.52 14.84 -9.72
C LYS A 362 -7.23 13.37 -9.95
N SER A 363 -7.70 12.47 -9.09
CA SER A 363 -7.59 11.02 -9.26
C SER A 363 -8.20 10.56 -10.59
N ARG A 364 -9.40 11.04 -10.95
CA ARG A 364 -10.00 10.72 -12.26
C ARG A 364 -9.17 11.23 -13.44
N ALA A 365 -8.57 12.41 -13.33
CA ALA A 365 -7.69 12.94 -14.37
C ALA A 365 -6.39 12.11 -14.50
N LEU A 366 -5.87 11.57 -13.39
CA LEU A 366 -4.69 10.71 -13.41
C LEU A 366 -4.93 9.39 -14.15
N SER A 367 -6.17 8.90 -14.25
CA SER A 367 -6.49 7.68 -15.01
C SER A 367 -5.96 7.71 -16.45
N ALA A 368 -5.93 8.87 -17.11
CA ALA A 368 -5.41 8.99 -18.48
C ALA A 368 -3.89 8.78 -18.56
N GLY A 369 -3.17 8.79 -17.44
CA GLY A 369 -1.73 8.51 -17.40
C GLY A 369 -1.36 7.07 -17.72
N ILE A 370 -2.33 6.14 -17.83
CA ILE A 370 -2.09 4.74 -18.18
C ILE A 370 -1.47 4.56 -19.57
N PHE A 371 -1.88 5.35 -20.56
CA PHE A 371 -1.42 5.21 -21.96
C PHE A 371 0.12 5.36 -22.09
N PRO A 372 0.75 6.42 -21.56
CA PRO A 372 2.20 6.53 -21.61
C PRO A 372 2.91 5.71 -20.53
N ARG A 373 2.27 5.36 -19.40
CA ARG A 373 3.00 4.69 -18.29
C ARG A 373 3.03 3.18 -18.42
N LEU A 374 1.95 2.54 -18.87
CA LEU A 374 1.83 1.09 -18.87
C LEU A 374 2.97 0.40 -19.65
N PRO A 375 3.30 0.77 -20.90
CA PRO A 375 4.37 0.09 -21.64
C PRO A 375 5.77 0.36 -21.10
N TRP A 376 6.02 1.54 -20.51
CA TRP A 376 7.36 1.90 -19.99
C TRP A 376 7.61 1.37 -18.58
N ARG A 377 6.58 1.35 -17.71
CA ARG A 377 6.70 0.82 -16.35
C ARG A 377 6.59 -0.69 -16.29
N ASN A 378 5.97 -1.32 -17.28
CA ASN A 378 5.79 -2.78 -17.33
C ASN A 378 6.29 -3.34 -18.68
N PRO A 379 7.58 -3.20 -19.01
CA PRO A 379 8.11 -3.63 -20.31
C PRO A 379 7.92 -5.14 -20.54
N GLY A 380 8.04 -5.97 -19.48
CA GLY A 380 7.77 -7.41 -19.58
C GLY A 380 6.31 -7.73 -19.96
N PHE A 381 5.35 -6.89 -19.58
CA PHE A 381 3.96 -7.03 -19.98
C PHE A 381 3.79 -6.72 -21.48
N ALA A 382 4.42 -5.64 -21.97
CA ALA A 382 4.44 -5.32 -23.40
C ALA A 382 5.12 -6.41 -24.23
N THR A 383 6.23 -6.99 -23.74
CA THR A 383 6.91 -8.12 -24.37
C THR A 383 6.01 -9.36 -24.43
N LEU A 384 5.32 -9.71 -23.34
CA LEU A 384 4.37 -10.83 -23.32
C LEU A 384 3.28 -10.65 -24.38
N LEU A 385 2.66 -9.47 -24.44
CA LEU A 385 1.63 -9.18 -25.45
C LEU A 385 2.21 -9.24 -26.87
N GLY A 386 3.42 -8.73 -27.08
CA GLY A 386 4.13 -8.83 -28.35
C GLY A 386 4.34 -10.29 -28.78
N ILE A 387 4.75 -11.16 -27.86
CA ILE A 387 4.90 -12.60 -28.12
C ILE A 387 3.55 -13.23 -28.50
N VAL A 388 2.49 -12.97 -27.74
CA VAL A 388 1.15 -13.50 -28.03
C VAL A 388 0.66 -13.07 -29.41
N HIS A 389 0.83 -11.79 -29.76
CA HIS A 389 0.44 -11.28 -31.09
C HIS A 389 1.32 -11.83 -32.21
N THR A 390 2.63 -11.98 -32.00
CA THR A 390 3.53 -12.61 -32.98
C THR A 390 3.17 -14.08 -33.20
N LEU A 391 2.86 -14.83 -32.14
CA LEU A 391 2.40 -16.22 -32.26
C LEU A 391 1.06 -16.29 -33.01
N PHE A 392 0.15 -15.33 -32.77
CA PHE A 392 -1.10 -15.25 -33.52
C PHE A 392 -0.85 -14.96 -35.01
N LEU A 393 0.05 -14.01 -35.33
CA LEU A 393 0.50 -13.76 -36.71
C LEU A 393 1.02 -15.03 -37.38
N LEU A 394 1.90 -15.78 -36.72
CA LEU A 394 2.48 -17.01 -37.25
C LEU A 394 1.43 -18.13 -37.40
N SER A 395 0.42 -18.18 -36.52
CA SER A 395 -0.68 -19.14 -36.59
C SER A 395 -1.57 -18.97 -37.84
N LEU A 396 -1.58 -17.77 -38.42
CA LEU A 396 -2.33 -17.41 -39.62
C LEU A 396 -1.57 -17.72 -40.92
N LYS A 397 -0.25 -17.98 -40.87
CA LYS A 397 0.60 -18.27 -42.04
C LYS A 397 0.47 -19.70 -42.61
N GLY A 398 -0.53 -20.47 -42.17
CA GLY A 398 -0.81 -21.82 -42.66
C GLY A 398 -1.30 -21.87 -44.12
N ARG A 399 -1.79 -23.04 -44.57
CA ARG A 399 -2.27 -23.24 -45.96
C ARG A 399 -3.25 -22.14 -46.36
N ALA A 400 -2.94 -21.48 -47.46
CA ALA A 400 -3.56 -20.24 -47.91
C ALA A 400 -5.09 -20.25 -47.83
N HIS A 401 -5.64 -19.12 -47.35
CA HIS A 401 -7.07 -18.75 -47.31
C HIS A 401 -7.92 -19.16 -46.10
N GLN A 402 -7.41 -19.92 -45.13
CA GLN A 402 -8.15 -20.18 -43.88
C GLN A 402 -7.78 -19.17 -42.79
N LEU A 403 -8.61 -18.11 -42.65
CA LEU A 403 -8.53 -17.19 -41.50
C LEU A 403 -8.77 -17.90 -40.16
N LEU A 404 -9.31 -19.13 -40.18
CA LEU A 404 -9.57 -19.95 -39.02
C LEU A 404 -8.85 -21.31 -39.11
N SER A 405 -7.52 -21.28 -39.15
CA SER A 405 -6.71 -22.49 -38.95
C SER A 405 -6.87 -23.02 -37.52
N PHE A 406 -6.61 -24.30 -37.26
CA PHE A 406 -6.65 -24.84 -35.89
C PHE A 406 -5.71 -24.08 -34.93
N PRO A 407 -4.44 -23.76 -35.30
CA PRO A 407 -3.60 -22.88 -34.50
C PRO A 407 -4.20 -21.49 -34.25
N ALA A 408 -4.81 -20.86 -35.27
CA ALA A 408 -5.44 -19.56 -35.12
C ALA A 408 -6.66 -19.61 -34.20
N PHE A 409 -7.47 -20.67 -34.28
CA PHE A 409 -8.59 -20.91 -33.36
C PHE A 409 -8.12 -21.01 -31.90
N LEU A 410 -7.04 -21.76 -31.64
CA LEU A 410 -6.46 -21.85 -30.29
C LEU A 410 -5.96 -20.48 -29.80
N MET A 411 -5.30 -19.71 -30.65
CA MET A 411 -4.81 -18.37 -30.29
C MET A 411 -5.96 -17.38 -30.04
N ILE A 412 -7.03 -17.42 -30.83
CA ILE A 412 -8.25 -16.63 -30.58
C ILE A 412 -8.85 -17.03 -29.22
N GLY A 413 -8.98 -18.33 -28.95
CA GLY A 413 -9.45 -18.84 -27.66
C GLY A 413 -8.59 -18.36 -26.50
N LEU A 414 -7.25 -18.42 -26.64
CA LEU A 414 -6.31 -17.94 -25.64
C LEU A 414 -6.46 -16.44 -25.39
N MET A 415 -6.57 -15.62 -26.44
CA MET A 415 -6.74 -14.17 -26.30
C MET A 415 -8.08 -13.82 -25.64
N LEU A 416 -9.17 -14.47 -26.05
CA LEU A 416 -10.49 -14.26 -25.45
C LEU A 416 -10.52 -14.70 -23.98
N ALA A 417 -9.99 -15.89 -23.68
CA ALA A 417 -9.92 -16.41 -22.31
C ALA A 417 -9.01 -15.55 -21.43
N GLY A 418 -7.84 -15.14 -21.95
CA GLY A 418 -6.91 -14.27 -21.25
C GLY A 418 -7.50 -12.90 -20.93
N SER A 419 -8.16 -12.24 -21.90
CA SER A 419 -8.84 -10.97 -21.68
C SER A 419 -10.03 -11.09 -20.74
N LEU A 420 -10.80 -12.19 -20.81
CA LEU A 420 -11.90 -12.45 -19.90
C LEU A 420 -11.40 -12.72 -18.47
N PHE A 421 -10.33 -13.50 -18.32
CA PHE A 421 -9.67 -13.73 -17.04
C PHE A 421 -9.12 -12.44 -16.46
N PHE A 422 -8.44 -11.61 -17.27
CA PHE A 422 -7.94 -10.32 -16.83
C PHE A 422 -9.07 -9.40 -16.35
N ALA A 423 -10.21 -9.39 -17.05
CA ALA A 423 -11.36 -8.58 -16.69
C ALA A 423 -12.13 -9.09 -15.46
N VAL A 424 -12.40 -10.39 -15.41
CA VAL A 424 -13.29 -11.01 -14.42
C VAL A 424 -12.50 -11.58 -13.25
N GLY A 425 -11.42 -12.31 -13.51
CA GLY A 425 -10.60 -12.98 -12.50
C GLY A 425 -9.89 -12.00 -11.57
N LEU A 426 -9.55 -10.80 -12.06
CA LEU A 426 -8.99 -9.72 -11.24
C LEU A 426 -10.05 -8.75 -10.68
N SER A 427 -11.33 -8.93 -11.04
CA SER A 427 -12.42 -8.12 -10.48
C SER A 427 -12.97 -8.76 -9.22
N HIS A 428 -13.07 -7.98 -8.15
CA HIS A 428 -13.68 -8.42 -6.90
C HIS A 428 -15.20 -8.64 -7.08
N GLY A 429 -15.62 -9.91 -7.09
CA GLY A 429 -17.03 -10.33 -7.14
C GLY A 429 -17.42 -11.07 -8.44
N MET A 430 -17.84 -12.33 -8.27
CA MET A 430 -18.35 -13.27 -9.29
C MET A 430 -19.11 -12.63 -10.48
N LEU A 431 -18.79 -13.08 -11.71
CA LEU A 431 -19.57 -13.00 -12.97
C LEU A 431 -20.61 -11.87 -13.09
N ARG A 432 -20.25 -10.64 -12.76
CA ARG A 432 -21.11 -9.48 -13.03
C ARG A 432 -21.15 -9.24 -14.54
N ARG A 433 -22.32 -8.86 -15.05
CA ARG A 433 -22.53 -8.63 -16.50
C ARG A 433 -21.52 -7.65 -17.10
N ILE A 434 -21.16 -6.59 -16.37
CA ILE A 434 -20.29 -5.51 -16.87
C ILE A 434 -18.84 -6.02 -17.10
N PRO A 435 -18.12 -6.60 -16.10
CA PRO A 435 -16.79 -7.18 -16.33
C PRO A 435 -16.74 -8.20 -17.48
N VAL A 436 -17.75 -9.05 -17.60
CA VAL A 436 -17.82 -10.05 -18.68
C VAL A 436 -17.93 -9.37 -20.05
N ILE A 437 -18.83 -8.40 -20.21
CA ILE A 437 -18.99 -7.65 -21.47
C ILE A 437 -17.70 -6.92 -21.82
N LEU A 438 -17.08 -6.24 -20.85
CA LEU A 438 -15.83 -5.52 -21.06
C LEU A 438 -14.69 -6.47 -21.44
N GLY A 439 -14.55 -7.61 -20.75
CA GLY A 439 -13.54 -8.63 -21.03
C GLY A 439 -13.68 -9.29 -22.41
N LEU A 440 -14.91 -9.65 -22.79
CA LEU A 440 -15.20 -10.18 -24.13
C LEU A 440 -14.91 -9.14 -25.22
N SER A 441 -15.35 -7.90 -25.02
CA SER A 441 -15.12 -6.80 -25.96
C SER A 441 -13.62 -6.52 -26.13
N HIS A 442 -12.87 -6.57 -25.03
CA HIS A 442 -11.42 -6.41 -25.03
C HIS A 442 -10.70 -7.55 -25.77
N GLY A 443 -11.11 -8.80 -25.54
CA GLY A 443 -10.57 -9.96 -26.26
C GLY A 443 -10.88 -9.91 -27.76
N ILE A 444 -12.11 -9.55 -28.14
CA ILE A 444 -12.49 -9.35 -29.55
C ILE A 444 -11.63 -8.24 -30.18
N ALA A 445 -11.39 -7.13 -29.47
CA ALA A 445 -10.51 -6.07 -29.94
C ALA A 445 -9.07 -6.54 -30.15
N HIS A 446 -8.55 -7.41 -29.28
CA HIS A 446 -7.22 -7.99 -29.47
C HIS A 446 -7.14 -8.88 -30.72
N VAL A 447 -8.17 -9.69 -30.97
CA VAL A 447 -8.26 -10.51 -32.18
C VAL A 447 -8.32 -9.63 -33.43
N MET A 448 -9.12 -8.56 -33.42
CA MET A 448 -9.21 -7.60 -34.52
C MET A 448 -7.86 -6.91 -34.79
N VAL A 449 -7.16 -6.45 -33.74
CA VAL A 449 -5.80 -5.89 -33.87
C VAL A 449 -4.82 -6.92 -34.43
N GLY A 450 -4.92 -8.18 -34.00
CA GLY A 450 -4.09 -9.26 -34.52
C GLY A 450 -4.30 -9.50 -36.02
N TYR A 451 -5.55 -9.55 -36.48
CA TYR A 451 -5.86 -9.65 -37.91
C TYR A 451 -5.39 -8.42 -38.70
N ALA A 452 -5.62 -7.21 -38.18
CA ALA A 452 -5.15 -5.98 -38.82
C ALA A 452 -3.62 -5.99 -38.94
N GLY A 453 -2.91 -6.42 -37.90
CA GLY A 453 -1.46 -6.60 -37.91
C GLY A 453 -1.02 -7.67 -38.91
N TYR A 454 -1.75 -8.77 -39.05
CA TYR A 454 -1.48 -9.79 -40.07
C TYR A 454 -1.60 -9.24 -41.49
N PHE A 455 -2.69 -8.54 -41.81
CA PHE A 455 -2.86 -7.93 -43.13
C PHE A 455 -1.78 -6.88 -43.41
N ALA A 456 -1.47 -6.02 -42.44
CA ALA A 456 -0.39 -5.04 -42.58
C ALA A 456 0.99 -5.69 -42.77
N TRP A 457 1.28 -6.78 -42.04
CA TRP A 457 2.55 -7.51 -42.15
C TRP A 457 2.76 -8.13 -43.53
N ARG A 458 1.69 -8.61 -44.18
CA ARG A 458 1.74 -9.22 -45.52
C ARG A 458 2.06 -8.24 -46.64
N GLU A 459 1.81 -6.95 -46.45
CA GLU A 459 2.19 -5.90 -47.39
C GLU A 459 3.68 -5.52 -47.27
N LEU A 460 4.38 -6.02 -46.25
CA LEU A 460 5.79 -5.73 -46.01
C LEU A 460 6.69 -6.79 -46.67
N PRO A 461 7.92 -6.42 -47.11
CA PRO A 461 8.84 -7.33 -47.80
C PRO A 461 9.45 -8.41 -46.89
N PHE A 462 9.10 -8.42 -45.61
CA PHE A 462 9.64 -9.34 -44.60
C PHE A 462 9.01 -10.74 -44.69
N ASP A 463 7.80 -10.85 -45.22
CA ASP A 463 7.06 -12.12 -45.25
C ASP A 463 7.58 -13.11 -46.30
N ASN A 464 8.15 -12.58 -47.39
CA ASN A 464 8.64 -13.34 -48.54
C ASN A 464 10.13 -13.74 -48.42
N GLN A 465 10.76 -13.53 -47.27
CA GLN A 465 12.17 -13.85 -47.06
C GLN A 465 12.39 -15.37 -46.92
N PRO A 466 13.57 -15.91 -47.28
CA PRO A 466 13.86 -17.32 -47.11
C PRO A 466 13.90 -17.71 -45.64
N TRP A 467 13.57 -18.97 -45.34
CA TRP A 467 13.70 -19.52 -43.98
C TRP A 467 15.14 -19.35 -43.45
N PRO A 468 15.34 -18.95 -42.18
CA PRO A 468 14.37 -18.75 -41.09
C PRO A 468 13.85 -17.30 -40.91
N TRP A 469 14.17 -16.40 -41.85
CA TRP A 469 13.99 -14.97 -41.66
C TRP A 469 12.55 -14.50 -41.41
N PRO A 470 11.49 -15.05 -42.03
CA PRO A 470 10.12 -14.59 -41.75
C PRO A 470 9.70 -14.73 -40.29
N GLY A 471 10.20 -15.76 -39.58
CA GLY A 471 9.96 -15.94 -38.15
C GLY A 471 10.80 -14.98 -37.31
N VAL A 472 12.10 -14.88 -37.61
CA VAL A 472 13.03 -13.97 -36.91
C VAL A 472 12.56 -12.52 -37.03
N LEU A 473 12.22 -12.07 -38.24
CA LEU A 473 11.74 -10.71 -38.50
C LEU A 473 10.40 -10.44 -37.84
N ALA A 474 9.51 -11.44 -37.75
CA ALA A 474 8.26 -11.30 -37.00
C ALA A 474 8.53 -11.05 -35.51
N PHE A 475 9.50 -11.72 -34.89
CA PHE A 475 9.84 -11.43 -33.48
C PHE A 475 10.60 -10.12 -33.29
N VAL A 476 11.50 -9.76 -34.21
CA VAL A 476 12.37 -8.57 -34.06
C VAL A 476 11.68 -7.27 -34.48
N ILE A 477 10.80 -7.31 -35.48
CA ILE A 477 10.13 -6.13 -36.04
C ILE A 477 8.66 -6.07 -35.62
N TYR A 478 7.87 -7.11 -35.94
CA TYR A 478 6.44 -7.11 -35.64
C TYR A 478 6.18 -7.16 -34.13
N GLY A 479 6.89 -8.02 -33.40
CA GLY A 479 6.71 -8.24 -31.97
C GLY A 479 6.75 -6.95 -31.12
N PRO A 480 7.79 -6.10 -31.21
CA PRO A 480 7.83 -4.84 -30.47
C PRO A 480 6.70 -3.88 -30.83
N VAL A 481 6.37 -3.74 -32.12
CA VAL A 481 5.29 -2.85 -32.58
C VAL A 481 3.93 -3.37 -32.11
N ALA A 482 3.65 -4.66 -32.32
CA ALA A 482 2.43 -5.31 -31.89
C ALA A 482 2.30 -5.30 -30.36
N GLY A 483 3.38 -5.52 -29.63
CA GLY A 483 3.43 -5.44 -28.17
C GLY A 483 3.07 -4.04 -27.67
N PHE A 484 3.62 -2.99 -28.28
CA PHE A 484 3.24 -1.61 -27.96
C PHE A 484 1.75 -1.35 -28.25
N VAL A 485 1.26 -1.68 -29.45
CA VAL A 485 -0.14 -1.46 -29.85
C VAL A 485 -1.10 -2.26 -28.95
N ALA A 486 -0.79 -3.52 -28.66
CA ALA A 486 -1.57 -4.37 -27.77
C ALA A 486 -1.59 -3.80 -26.35
N THR A 487 -0.48 -3.24 -25.86
CA THR A 487 -0.43 -2.58 -24.55
C THR A 487 -1.29 -1.32 -24.52
N GLN A 488 -1.32 -0.53 -25.60
CA GLN A 488 -2.23 0.61 -25.71
C GLN A 488 -3.70 0.17 -25.70
N LEU A 489 -4.02 -1.00 -26.28
CA LEU A 489 -5.35 -1.57 -26.20
C LEU A 489 -5.73 -1.97 -24.76
N VAL A 490 -4.80 -2.55 -24.00
CA VAL A 490 -5.00 -2.82 -22.56
C VAL A 490 -5.17 -1.52 -21.76
N ALA A 491 -4.37 -0.50 -22.06
CA ALA A 491 -4.49 0.82 -21.43
C ALA A 491 -5.88 1.45 -21.70
N LEU A 492 -6.38 1.36 -22.94
CA LEU A 492 -7.72 1.80 -23.30
C LEU A 492 -8.80 1.01 -22.53
N TYR A 493 -8.66 -0.31 -22.48
CA TYR A 493 -9.55 -1.18 -21.70
C TYR A 493 -9.60 -0.75 -20.23
N LEU A 494 -8.45 -0.63 -19.56
CA LEU A 494 -8.37 -0.25 -18.14
C LEU A 494 -8.96 1.14 -17.90
N PHE A 495 -8.72 2.09 -18.81
CA PHE A 495 -9.28 3.44 -18.73
C PHE A 495 -10.82 3.42 -18.79
N VAL A 496 -11.40 2.66 -19.73
CA VAL A 496 -12.86 2.52 -19.87
C VAL A 496 -13.45 1.72 -18.71
N ALA A 497 -12.87 0.56 -18.38
CA ALA A 497 -13.31 -0.31 -17.30
C ALA A 497 -13.28 0.41 -15.93
N GLY A 498 -12.24 1.21 -15.69
CA GLY A 498 -12.09 2.01 -14.48
C GLY A 498 -13.23 3.03 -14.29
N ALA A 499 -13.82 3.55 -15.36
CA ALA A 499 -15.00 4.42 -15.28
C ALA A 499 -16.23 3.71 -14.69
N PHE A 500 -16.31 2.38 -14.85
CA PHE A 500 -17.31 1.50 -14.25
C PHE A 500 -16.84 0.86 -12.93
N ARG A 501 -15.69 1.28 -12.39
CA ARG A 501 -15.04 0.69 -11.20
C ARG A 501 -14.63 -0.77 -11.38
N VAL A 502 -14.43 -1.20 -12.62
CA VAL A 502 -13.89 -2.52 -12.98
C VAL A 502 -12.39 -2.36 -13.21
N ASN A 503 -11.58 -3.23 -12.62
CA ASN A 503 -10.11 -3.18 -12.69
C ASN A 503 -9.48 -1.81 -12.37
N LEU A 504 -10.12 -1.06 -11.46
CA LEU A 504 -9.63 0.26 -11.07
C LEU A 504 -8.27 0.17 -10.35
N ASN A 505 -8.03 -0.95 -9.67
CA ASN A 505 -6.73 -1.28 -9.09
C ASN A 505 -5.65 -1.42 -10.17
N GLU A 506 -5.90 -2.29 -11.17
CA GLU A 506 -4.94 -2.57 -12.23
C GLU A 506 -4.64 -1.31 -13.07
N LEU A 507 -5.63 -0.42 -13.23
CA LEU A 507 -5.43 0.89 -13.88
C LEU A 507 -4.40 1.77 -13.16
N PHE A 508 -4.34 1.72 -11.83
CA PHE A 508 -3.41 2.54 -11.05
C PHE A 508 -2.10 1.79 -10.76
N ALA A 509 -2.16 0.48 -10.51
CA ALA A 509 -1.00 -0.40 -10.39
C ALA A 509 -0.16 -0.39 -11.67
N GLY A 510 -0.80 -0.48 -12.84
CA GLY A 510 -0.14 -0.38 -14.14
C GLY A 510 0.53 0.96 -14.42
N GLN A 511 0.13 2.02 -13.71
CA GLN A 511 0.79 3.32 -13.77
C GLN A 511 1.96 3.46 -12.79
N GLY A 512 1.92 2.80 -11.62
CA GLY A 512 2.97 2.88 -10.61
C GLY A 512 3.24 4.31 -10.12
N ILE A 513 2.19 5.08 -9.81
CA ILE A 513 2.32 6.50 -9.42
C ILE A 513 2.89 6.60 -8.00
N GLU A 514 4.16 6.97 -7.89
CA GLU A 514 4.85 7.21 -6.61
C GLU A 514 4.52 8.57 -5.97
N ASP A 515 3.89 9.47 -6.70
CA ASP A 515 3.48 10.80 -6.24
C ASP A 515 2.24 10.71 -5.30
N TYR A 516 1.84 11.85 -4.71
CA TYR A 516 0.72 11.95 -3.74
C TYR A 516 0.91 11.07 -2.50
N LYS A 517 2.00 11.33 -1.77
CA LYS A 517 2.37 10.62 -0.55
C LYS A 517 2.10 11.46 0.69
N GLY A 518 2.11 10.84 1.85
CA GLY A 518 1.75 11.52 3.09
C GLY A 518 1.69 10.58 4.29
N PHE A 519 1.48 11.18 5.45
CA PHE A 519 1.33 10.51 6.73
C PHE A 519 0.46 11.39 7.64
N LEU A 520 0.02 10.84 8.78
CA LEU A 520 -0.70 11.60 9.79
C LEU A 520 0.27 11.98 10.89
N ARG A 521 0.32 13.26 11.24
CA ARG A 521 0.95 13.72 12.47
C ARG A 521 -0.15 14.04 13.47
N MET A 522 -0.12 13.42 14.64
CA MET A 522 -1.15 13.53 15.66
C MET A 522 -0.56 14.16 16.91
N ARG A 523 -1.36 14.97 17.60
CA ARG A 523 -1.02 15.59 18.87
C ARG A 523 -2.13 15.32 19.86
N ILE A 524 -1.80 14.71 21.00
CA ILE A 524 -2.67 14.77 22.16
C ILE A 524 -2.16 15.95 23.00
N GLY A 525 -2.92 17.03 23.04
CA GLY A 525 -2.53 18.26 23.74
C GLY A 525 -2.81 18.19 25.24
N ALA A 526 -2.26 19.16 25.99
CA ALA A 526 -2.52 19.34 27.42
C ALA A 526 -4.00 19.61 27.75
N ASP A 527 -4.82 19.97 26.76
CA ASP A 527 -6.27 20.10 26.86
C ASP A 527 -7.02 18.76 26.70
N GLY A 528 -6.30 17.66 26.51
CA GLY A 528 -6.83 16.32 26.30
C GLY A 528 -7.43 16.07 24.91
N ALA A 529 -7.33 17.05 24.00
CA ALA A 529 -7.82 16.92 22.64
C ALA A 529 -6.79 16.22 21.74
N LEU A 530 -7.28 15.31 20.90
CA LEU A 530 -6.51 14.73 19.79
C LEU A 530 -6.67 15.64 18.57
N THR A 531 -5.56 16.23 18.12
CA THR A 531 -5.49 16.96 16.84
C THR A 531 -4.73 16.13 15.82
N ILE A 532 -5.37 15.78 14.71
CA ILE A 532 -4.76 15.07 13.60
C ILE A 532 -4.44 16.07 12.49
N PHE A 533 -3.19 16.11 12.06
CA PHE A 533 -2.66 16.89 10.95
C PHE A 533 -2.35 15.92 9.78
N PRO A 534 -3.24 15.78 8.79
CA PRO A 534 -2.97 14.96 7.63
C PRO A 534 -2.00 15.69 6.70
N ILE A 535 -0.77 15.20 6.56
CA ILE A 535 0.30 15.85 5.79
C ILE A 535 0.46 15.13 4.45
N GLY A 536 0.48 15.88 3.35
CA GLY A 536 0.62 15.37 2.00
C GLY A 536 1.74 16.05 1.21
N VAL A 537 2.28 15.34 0.23
CA VAL A 537 3.31 15.79 -0.71
C VAL A 537 2.92 15.36 -2.12
N ASP A 538 2.68 16.35 -2.99
CA ASP A 538 2.19 16.06 -4.36
C ASP A 538 3.27 15.40 -5.23
N LYS A 539 4.56 15.64 -4.95
CA LYS A 539 5.70 15.08 -5.68
C LYS A 539 6.79 14.64 -4.72
N VAL A 540 7.13 13.36 -4.76
CA VAL A 540 8.22 12.79 -3.96
C VAL A 540 9.59 13.18 -4.51
N GLY A 541 10.64 13.05 -3.70
CA GLY A 541 12.02 13.24 -4.12
C GLY A 541 12.43 12.14 -5.10
N ARG A 542 13.14 12.51 -6.17
CA ARG A 542 13.62 11.56 -7.21
C ARG A 542 15.13 11.59 -7.42
N SER A 543 15.76 12.65 -6.95
CA SER A 543 17.20 12.85 -6.99
C SER A 543 17.66 13.21 -5.58
N TRP A 544 18.71 12.54 -5.11
CA TRP A 544 19.16 12.60 -3.73
C TRP A 544 20.64 12.94 -3.68
N VAL A 545 21.00 13.89 -2.83
CA VAL A 545 22.36 14.43 -2.70
C VAL A 545 22.95 13.96 -1.37
N PRO A 546 23.99 13.11 -1.38
CA PRO A 546 24.68 12.68 -0.17
C PRO A 546 25.29 13.83 0.63
N LYS A 547 25.26 13.71 1.96
CA LYS A 547 25.78 14.70 2.93
C LYS A 547 26.75 14.07 3.93
N PRO A 548 27.92 13.56 3.47
CA PRO A 548 28.83 12.80 4.32
C PRO A 548 29.45 13.60 5.48
N GLN A 549 29.53 14.93 5.36
CA GLN A 549 30.12 15.79 6.41
C GLN A 549 29.14 16.24 7.50
N ARG A 550 27.84 15.92 7.41
CA ARG A 550 26.85 16.36 8.41
C ARG A 550 26.84 15.45 9.65
N ALA A 551 26.33 15.99 10.76
CA ALA A 551 26.17 15.28 12.03
C ALA A 551 25.30 14.02 11.89
N ALA A 552 25.62 12.98 12.66
CA ALA A 552 24.97 11.66 12.63
C ALA A 552 23.43 11.70 12.82
N SER A 553 22.90 12.76 13.43
CA SER A 553 21.48 12.99 13.67
C SER A 553 20.67 13.54 12.51
N THR A 554 21.33 13.88 11.41
CA THR A 554 20.67 14.40 10.20
C THR A 554 20.47 13.29 9.16
N PRO A 555 19.58 13.45 8.17
CA PRO A 555 19.53 12.51 7.06
C PRO A 555 20.86 12.39 6.31
N TRP A 556 21.17 11.20 5.79
CA TRP A 556 22.35 10.96 4.96
C TRP A 556 22.23 11.62 3.59
N LEU A 557 21.01 11.73 3.07
CA LEU A 557 20.71 12.25 1.75
C LEU A 557 19.68 13.38 1.85
N ASP A 558 19.91 14.48 1.13
CA ASP A 558 18.91 15.52 0.95
C ASP A 558 18.23 15.38 -0.42
N PRO A 559 16.94 15.72 -0.54
CA PRO A 559 16.32 15.83 -1.84
C PRO A 559 16.95 17.01 -2.61
N GLU A 560 17.35 16.79 -3.86
CA GLU A 560 17.92 17.85 -4.71
C GLU A 560 16.92 18.99 -4.92
N THR A 561 15.64 18.63 -5.12
CA THR A 561 14.52 19.57 -5.10
C THR A 561 13.80 19.47 -3.76
N PRO A 562 13.66 20.56 -2.98
CA PRO A 562 12.99 20.52 -1.69
C PRO A 562 11.58 19.94 -1.76
N LEU A 563 11.28 19.01 -0.84
CA LEU A 563 9.93 18.50 -0.66
C LEU A 563 9.01 19.61 -0.18
N LYS A 564 7.75 19.59 -0.64
CA LYS A 564 6.74 20.61 -0.32
C LYS A 564 5.59 19.97 0.46
N PRO A 565 5.77 19.72 1.78
CA PRO A 565 4.70 19.20 2.61
C PRO A 565 3.61 20.26 2.82
N LYS A 566 2.36 19.81 2.78
CA LYS A 566 1.18 20.64 3.02
C LYS A 566 0.16 19.84 3.83
N LEU A 567 -0.74 20.54 4.50
CA LEU A 567 -1.93 19.92 5.05
C LEU A 567 -2.85 19.50 3.90
N ILE A 568 -3.35 18.26 3.96
CA ILE A 568 -4.32 17.72 3.01
C ILE A 568 -5.70 18.35 3.24
N GLU A 569 -6.04 18.59 4.50
CA GLU A 569 -7.21 19.32 4.97
C GLU A 569 -6.88 20.02 6.30
N GLU A 570 -7.79 20.87 6.76
CA GLU A 570 -7.68 21.52 8.07
C GLU A 570 -7.43 20.50 9.20
N PRO A 571 -6.69 20.88 10.26
CA PRO A 571 -6.46 20.01 11.41
C PRO A 571 -7.77 19.49 12.01
N ILE A 572 -7.84 18.19 12.23
CA ILE A 572 -9.03 17.51 12.75
C ILE A 572 -8.91 17.45 14.26
N VAL A 573 -9.74 18.20 14.98
CA VAL A 573 -9.73 18.26 16.45
C VAL A 573 -10.84 17.39 17.02
N ILE A 574 -10.47 16.45 17.91
CA ILE A 574 -11.35 15.46 18.52
C ILE A 574 -11.19 15.56 20.04
N ARG A 575 -12.31 15.64 20.77
CA ARG A 575 -12.33 15.81 22.23
C ARG A 575 -12.84 14.58 22.96
#